data_AF-A0A8D6PR22-F1
#
_entry.id   AF-A0A8D6PR22-F1
#
_cell.length_a   1.000
_cell.length_b   1.000
_cell.length_c   1.000
_cell.angle_alpha   90.00
_cell.angle_beta   90.00
_cell.angle_gamma   90.00
#
_symmetry.space_group_name_H-M   'P 1'
#
loop_
_entity.id
_entity.type
_entity.pdbx_description
1 polymer ?
#
loop_
_entity_poly.entity_id
_entity_poly.type
_entity_poly.pdbx_seq_one_letter_code
_entity_poly.pdbx_strand_id
1 'polypeptide(L)'
;MASSLWYLYEFVKKRWIKNFINAKANKSSYIPPERYRKVPPIVKFPERCISCEGCKESCPAFAIELIYNENYNKKIPKIDENSCIACANCVEVCPTGVLEIDKHRVETEGLFYSKPKYHNLIIDEETCVRCGNCKRVCPINIIDIKDGKYVIDIDLCISCKECIKACPIENAIIVVDEKKLKEKIEKAFELKNKKITNRLEVEENKIEDIPHIVNSLCITCGICKDVCVGEIDLVEKKVVNCVKCGLCIEVCPTTAIRLKVPIIPKRRDICYIIDEDLCIGCRICQKVCKVDAIKISKETKLPYIVPELCVSCGVCERECPVNAIKPVKPEEAKEAVKVRIIEDEIIEKIENDLINYTKKYGKVLEEIEKLAINKLKEELRKKVYEENKRIKELKREFYDKRNNI
;
A
#
# COMPACT_ATOMS: atom_id res chain seq x y z
N MET A 1 -0.29 30.21 51.87
CA MET A 1 -0.50 28.75 51.99
C MET A 1 -1.86 28.55 52.66
N ALA A 2 -2.88 28.10 51.95
CA ALA A 2 -4.11 27.69 52.59
C ALA A 2 -3.79 26.43 53.40
N SER A 3 -3.90 26.51 54.73
CA SER A 3 -3.59 25.38 55.60
C SER A 3 -4.59 24.24 55.33
N SER A 4 -4.15 23.00 55.49
CA SER A 4 -5.01 21.81 55.45
C SER A 4 -6.24 21.92 56.37
N LEU A 5 -6.13 22.73 57.43
CA LEU A 5 -7.23 23.13 58.32
C LEU A 5 -8.35 23.91 57.61
N TRP A 6 -8.03 24.76 56.63
CA TRP A 6 -9.04 25.49 55.86
C TRP A 6 -9.89 24.55 54.99
N TYR A 7 -9.27 23.54 54.39
CA TYR A 7 -9.98 22.50 53.65
C TYR A 7 -10.85 21.64 54.56
N LEU A 8 -10.34 21.24 55.72
CA LEU A 8 -11.12 20.54 56.74
C LEU A 8 -12.36 21.35 57.17
N TYR A 9 -12.21 22.67 57.33
CA TYR A 9 -13.33 23.55 57.68
C TYR A 9 -14.38 23.65 56.55
N GLU A 10 -13.96 23.67 55.28
CA GLU A 10 -14.87 23.62 54.13
C GLU A 10 -15.67 22.31 54.06
N PHE A 11 -15.02 21.15 54.28
CA PHE A 11 -15.68 19.84 54.22
C PHE A 11 -16.66 19.58 55.38
N VAL A 12 -16.44 20.21 56.54
CA VAL A 12 -17.31 20.05 57.72
C VAL A 12 -18.52 21.00 57.67
N LYS A 13 -18.59 21.93 56.69
CA LYS A 13 -19.77 22.80 56.53
C LYS A 13 -21.01 21.95 56.34
N LYS A 14 -21.99 22.16 57.22
CA LYS A 14 -23.29 21.47 57.23
C LYS A 14 -23.97 21.47 55.85
N ARG A 15 -23.76 22.53 55.06
CA ARG A 15 -24.26 22.67 53.68
C ARG A 15 -23.57 21.73 52.69
N TRP A 16 -22.25 21.53 52.81
CA TRP A 16 -21.50 20.58 51.99
C TRP A 16 -21.92 19.14 52.30
N ILE A 17 -21.98 18.78 53.58
CA ILE A 17 -22.41 17.45 54.04
C ILE A 17 -23.83 17.13 53.56
N LYS A 18 -24.78 18.08 53.66
CA LYS A 18 -26.16 17.88 53.20
C LYS A 18 -26.24 17.68 51.69
N ASN A 19 -25.44 18.41 50.91
CA ASN A 19 -25.40 18.29 49.45
C ASN A 19 -24.72 17.00 49.00
N PHE A 20 -23.68 16.56 49.71
CA PHE A 20 -22.96 15.32 49.43
C PHE A 20 -23.83 14.09 49.74
N ILE A 21 -24.49 14.06 50.91
CA ILE A 21 -25.35 12.93 51.30
C ILE A 21 -26.61 12.85 50.43
N ASN A 22 -27.16 14.00 49.99
CA ASN A 22 -28.36 14.03 49.14
C ASN A 22 -28.04 14.04 47.64
N ALA A 23 -26.79 13.84 47.23
CA ALA A 23 -26.41 13.73 45.82
C ALA A 23 -26.95 12.41 45.26
N LYS A 24 -28.16 12.45 44.68
CA LYS A 24 -28.70 11.34 43.90
C LYS A 24 -28.12 11.44 42.48
N ALA A 25 -27.27 10.50 42.09
CA ALA A 25 -26.92 10.33 40.69
C ALA A 25 -28.18 9.90 39.93
N ASN A 26 -28.57 10.65 38.90
CA ASN A 26 -29.66 10.23 38.02
C ASN A 26 -29.29 8.89 37.37
N LYS A 27 -30.07 7.84 37.64
CA LYS A 27 -30.06 6.63 36.81
C LYS A 27 -30.47 7.06 35.40
N SER A 28 -29.62 6.81 34.41
CA SER A 28 -29.88 6.94 32.95
C SER A 28 -29.66 8.29 32.25
N SER A 29 -28.59 9.04 32.57
CA SER A 29 -28.09 10.03 31.60
C SER A 29 -26.58 10.21 31.61
N TYR A 30 -25.85 9.11 31.71
CA TYR A 30 -24.49 9.06 31.18
C TYR A 30 -24.51 8.21 29.92
N ILE A 31 -24.67 8.87 28.77
CA ILE A 31 -24.33 8.27 27.49
C ILE A 31 -22.80 8.39 27.43
N PRO A 32 -22.04 7.29 27.60
CA PRO A 32 -20.60 7.37 27.40
C PRO A 32 -20.37 7.84 25.95
N PRO A 33 -19.42 8.77 25.72
CA PRO A 33 -19.05 9.16 24.36
C PRO A 33 -18.79 7.91 23.52
N GLU A 34 -19.16 7.90 22.23
CA GLU A 34 -19.01 6.77 21.28
C GLU A 34 -17.63 6.08 21.26
N ARG A 35 -16.62 6.73 21.86
CA ARG A 35 -15.23 6.28 21.98
C ARG A 35 -14.91 5.48 23.25
N TYR A 36 -15.80 5.42 24.25
CA TYR A 36 -15.53 4.64 25.47
C TYR A 36 -15.65 3.14 25.16
N ARG A 37 -14.56 2.39 25.35
CA ARG A 37 -14.57 0.91 25.31
C ARG A 37 -15.52 0.41 26.39
N LYS A 38 -16.69 -0.09 26.01
CA LYS A 38 -17.60 -0.78 26.90
C LYS A 38 -18.04 -2.10 26.28
N VAL A 39 -17.13 -3.06 26.24
CA VAL A 39 -17.53 -4.47 26.23
C VAL A 39 -17.28 -5.00 27.63
N PRO A 40 -18.30 -5.03 28.50
CA PRO A 40 -18.18 -5.80 29.73
C PRO A 40 -17.96 -7.28 29.38
N PRO A 41 -17.19 -8.03 30.17
CA PRO A 41 -17.04 -9.47 29.95
C PRO A 41 -18.42 -10.14 30.01
N ILE A 42 -18.61 -11.16 29.19
CA ILE A 42 -19.82 -11.99 29.17
C ILE A 42 -19.50 -13.38 29.71
N VAL A 43 -20.50 -14.02 30.32
CA VAL A 43 -20.41 -15.41 30.75
C VAL A 43 -20.79 -16.30 29.58
N LYS A 44 -19.81 -16.84 28.86
CA LYS A 44 -20.06 -17.63 27.64
C LYS A 44 -20.33 -19.10 27.91
N PHE A 45 -19.63 -19.67 28.89
CA PHE A 45 -19.72 -21.09 29.27
C PHE A 45 -20.08 -21.24 30.76
N PRO A 46 -21.31 -20.85 31.17
CA PRO A 46 -21.74 -20.92 32.57
C PRO A 46 -21.63 -22.33 33.17
N GLU A 47 -21.75 -23.38 32.36
CA GLU A 47 -21.56 -24.77 32.75
C GLU A 47 -20.12 -25.09 33.23
N ARG A 48 -19.11 -24.33 32.81
CA ARG A 48 -17.71 -24.49 33.29
C ARG A 48 -17.41 -23.72 34.57
N CYS A 49 -18.35 -22.91 35.07
CA CYS A 49 -18.16 -22.16 36.30
C CYS A 49 -18.07 -23.10 37.52
N ILE A 50 -17.00 -22.97 38.30
CA ILE A 50 -16.82 -23.73 39.56
C ILE A 50 -17.16 -22.91 40.81
N SER A 51 -17.76 -21.72 40.64
CA SER A 51 -18.13 -20.81 41.74
C SER A 51 -16.97 -20.41 42.69
N CYS A 52 -15.73 -20.38 42.19
CA CYS A 52 -14.52 -20.12 43.01
C CYS A 52 -14.32 -18.65 43.44
N GLU A 53 -15.18 -17.74 43.01
CA GLU A 53 -15.14 -16.29 43.29
C GLU A 53 -13.87 -15.52 42.85
N GLY A 54 -12.87 -16.15 42.23
CA GLY A 54 -11.63 -15.48 41.82
C GLY A 54 -11.84 -14.24 40.93
N CYS A 55 -12.82 -14.27 40.03
CA CYS A 55 -13.18 -13.13 39.19
C CYS A 55 -13.68 -11.91 39.99
N LYS A 56 -14.41 -12.12 41.08
CA LYS A 56 -14.92 -11.08 41.97
C LYS A 56 -13.79 -10.43 42.76
N GLU A 57 -12.94 -11.24 43.40
CA GLU A 57 -11.80 -10.76 44.21
C GLU A 57 -10.77 -10.01 43.35
N SER A 58 -10.57 -10.46 42.11
CA SER A 58 -9.65 -9.79 41.17
C SER A 58 -10.18 -8.46 40.62
N CYS A 59 -11.45 -8.12 40.80
CA CYS A 59 -12.07 -6.98 40.12
C CYS A 59 -11.72 -5.65 40.81
N PRO A 60 -10.86 -4.80 40.22
CA PRO A 60 -10.45 -3.54 40.88
C PRO A 60 -11.59 -2.51 40.99
N ALA A 61 -12.65 -2.69 40.19
CA ALA A 61 -13.81 -1.80 40.15
C ALA A 61 -15.01 -2.38 40.93
N PHE A 62 -14.84 -3.51 41.62
CA PHE A 62 -15.91 -4.19 42.38
C PHE A 62 -17.19 -4.41 41.57
N ALA A 63 -17.04 -4.69 40.27
CA ALA A 63 -18.14 -4.74 39.31
C ALA A 63 -18.77 -6.13 39.14
N ILE A 64 -18.35 -7.14 39.92
CA ILE A 64 -18.77 -8.54 39.74
C ILE A 64 -19.39 -9.08 41.03
N GLU A 65 -20.60 -9.64 40.91
CA GLU A 65 -21.31 -10.32 41.99
C GLU A 65 -21.66 -11.76 41.57
N LEU A 66 -21.56 -12.75 42.46
CA LEU A 66 -21.96 -14.11 42.14
C LEU A 66 -23.41 -14.38 42.57
N ILE A 67 -24.29 -14.62 41.60
CA ILE A 67 -25.71 -14.87 41.81
C ILE A 67 -26.03 -16.33 41.52
N TYR A 68 -26.90 -16.93 42.33
CA TYR A 68 -27.36 -18.30 42.12
C TYR A 68 -28.18 -18.40 40.83
N ASN A 69 -27.84 -19.36 39.97
CA ASN A 69 -28.59 -19.64 38.75
C ASN A 69 -29.21 -21.05 38.84
N GLU A 70 -30.54 -21.10 38.79
CA GLU A 70 -31.33 -22.32 38.92
C GLU A 70 -31.04 -23.32 37.80
N ASN A 71 -30.81 -22.86 36.56
CA ASN A 71 -30.57 -23.72 35.39
C ASN A 71 -29.26 -24.53 35.50
N TYR A 72 -28.29 -24.02 36.26
CA TYR A 72 -26.98 -24.64 36.42
C TYR A 72 -26.72 -25.12 37.86
N ASN A 73 -27.69 -24.93 38.76
CA ASN A 73 -27.63 -25.29 40.18
C ASN A 73 -26.35 -24.81 40.89
N LYS A 74 -25.89 -23.60 40.57
CA LYS A 74 -24.65 -23.01 41.10
C LYS A 74 -24.62 -21.49 40.98
N LYS A 75 -23.63 -20.86 41.63
CA LYS A 75 -23.42 -19.41 41.53
C LYS A 75 -22.60 -19.06 40.29
N ILE A 76 -23.07 -18.08 39.52
CA ILE A 76 -22.38 -17.57 38.34
C ILE A 76 -22.14 -16.06 38.48
N PRO A 77 -21.05 -15.52 37.91
CA PRO A 77 -20.77 -14.10 37.98
C PRO A 77 -21.77 -13.30 37.14
N LYS A 78 -22.33 -12.24 37.73
CA LYS A 78 -23.08 -11.18 37.09
C LYS A 78 -22.24 -9.92 37.14
N ILE A 79 -22.03 -9.31 35.99
CA ILE A 79 -21.19 -8.12 35.84
C ILE A 79 -22.08 -6.87 35.73
N ASP A 80 -21.81 -5.87 36.57
CA ASP A 80 -22.41 -4.55 36.44
C ASP A 80 -21.65 -3.75 35.38
N GLU A 81 -22.31 -3.53 34.25
CA GLU A 81 -21.78 -2.81 33.10
C GLU A 81 -21.43 -1.35 33.41
N ASN A 82 -22.02 -0.76 34.46
CA ASN A 82 -21.76 0.63 34.83
C ASN A 82 -20.46 0.77 35.63
N SER A 83 -20.18 -0.21 36.48
CA SER A 83 -18.98 -0.24 37.32
C SER A 83 -17.79 -0.88 36.59
N CYS A 84 -18.03 -1.75 35.60
CA CYS A 84 -16.97 -2.42 34.86
C CYS A 84 -16.12 -1.45 34.03
N ILE A 85 -14.81 -1.41 34.31
CA ILE A 85 -13.84 -0.60 33.55
C ILE A 85 -13.20 -1.35 32.36
N ALA A 86 -13.69 -2.55 32.03
CA ALA A 86 -13.20 -3.39 30.92
C ALA A 86 -11.68 -3.68 30.94
N CYS A 87 -11.10 -3.90 32.13
CA CYS A 87 -9.67 -4.21 32.31
C CYS A 87 -9.29 -5.68 32.05
N ALA A 88 -10.28 -6.56 31.86
CA ALA A 88 -10.12 -8.01 31.62
C ALA A 88 -9.42 -8.85 32.72
N ASN A 89 -9.08 -8.28 33.88
CA ASN A 89 -8.41 -9.05 34.96
C ASN A 89 -9.20 -10.29 35.42
N CYS A 90 -10.54 -10.19 35.42
CA CYS A 90 -11.43 -11.29 35.77
C CYS A 90 -11.41 -12.45 34.76
N VAL A 91 -11.05 -12.18 33.49
CA VAL A 91 -10.88 -13.21 32.46
C VAL A 91 -9.57 -13.97 32.72
N GLU A 92 -8.48 -13.24 32.96
CA GLU A 92 -7.15 -13.80 33.22
C GLU A 92 -7.09 -14.66 34.48
N VAL A 93 -7.75 -14.23 35.55
CA VAL A 93 -7.77 -15.01 36.81
C VAL A 93 -8.66 -16.24 36.74
N CYS A 94 -9.52 -16.37 35.71
CA CYS A 94 -10.53 -17.43 35.68
C CYS A 94 -9.88 -18.79 35.34
N PRO A 95 -9.79 -19.73 36.28
CA PRO A 95 -9.08 -21.00 36.04
C PRO A 95 -9.82 -21.90 35.05
N THR A 96 -11.12 -21.66 34.84
CA THR A 96 -11.97 -22.48 33.97
C THR A 96 -12.43 -21.77 32.70
N GLY A 97 -11.93 -20.56 32.44
CA GLY A 97 -12.19 -19.83 31.18
C GLY A 97 -13.67 -19.54 30.92
N VAL A 98 -14.43 -19.22 31.96
CA VAL A 98 -15.89 -19.00 31.92
C VAL A 98 -16.27 -17.63 31.37
N LEU A 99 -15.42 -16.66 31.68
CA LEU A 99 -15.58 -15.28 31.27
C LEU A 99 -14.84 -15.05 29.96
N GLU A 100 -15.50 -14.43 29.00
CA GLU A 100 -14.89 -13.99 27.76
C GLU A 100 -15.15 -12.50 27.60
N ILE A 101 -14.13 -11.75 27.23
CA ILE A 101 -14.32 -10.39 26.73
C ILE A 101 -14.27 -10.48 25.21
N ASP A 102 -15.38 -10.14 24.56
CA ASP A 102 -15.42 -10.19 23.10
C ASP A 102 -14.44 -9.17 22.52
N LYS A 103 -13.73 -9.57 21.45
CA LYS A 103 -12.91 -8.63 20.68
C LYS A 103 -13.87 -7.81 19.85
N HIS A 104 -13.99 -6.51 20.12
CA HIS A 104 -14.84 -5.65 19.31
C HIS A 104 -14.44 -5.70 17.82
N ARG A 105 -15.32 -6.36 17.05
CA ARG A 105 -15.57 -6.38 15.58
C ARG A 105 -14.86 -7.44 14.73
N VAL A 106 -15.68 -8.19 13.99
CA VAL A 106 -15.36 -8.94 12.75
C VAL A 106 -14.72 -8.02 11.67
N GLU A 107 -14.89 -6.70 11.79
CA GLU A 107 -14.20 -5.68 10.98
C GLU A 107 -12.73 -5.43 11.41
N THR A 108 -12.23 -6.13 12.42
CA THR A 108 -10.89 -5.93 13.01
C THR A 108 -10.06 -7.21 13.12
N GLU A 109 -10.38 -8.25 12.35
CA GLU A 109 -9.44 -9.36 12.16
C GLU A 109 -8.19 -8.83 11.42
N GLY A 110 -7.10 -8.67 12.16
CA GLY A 110 -5.80 -8.23 11.66
C GLY A 110 -5.20 -6.97 12.31
N LEU A 111 -5.89 -6.31 13.25
CA LEU A 111 -5.39 -5.07 13.85
C LEU A 111 -4.58 -5.34 15.14
N PHE A 112 -3.25 -5.33 15.01
CA PHE A 112 -2.34 -5.02 16.12
C PHE A 112 -2.56 -3.56 16.53
N TYR A 113 -3.11 -3.31 17.72
CA TYR A 113 -3.08 -2.02 18.45
C TYR A 113 -2.87 -0.73 17.61
N SER A 114 -3.61 -0.52 16.53
CA SER A 114 -3.49 0.72 15.78
C SER A 114 -4.43 1.73 16.42
N LYS A 115 -3.86 2.47 17.37
CA LYS A 115 -4.39 3.74 17.87
C LYS A 115 -4.87 4.57 16.67
N PRO A 116 -6.08 5.15 16.66
CA PRO A 116 -6.52 5.94 15.52
C PRO A 116 -5.64 7.19 15.42
N LYS A 117 -4.71 7.18 14.46
CA LYS A 117 -3.99 8.37 14.02
C LYS A 117 -4.93 9.16 13.14
N TYR A 118 -5.22 10.38 13.56
CA TYR A 118 -5.99 11.31 12.73
C TYR A 118 -5.08 12.25 11.94
N HIS A 119 -3.86 12.50 12.44
CA HIS A 119 -2.93 13.44 11.83
C HIS A 119 -1.49 13.03 12.11
N ASN A 120 -0.66 13.01 11.07
CA ASN A 120 0.78 12.91 11.19
C ASN A 120 1.34 14.30 11.50
N LEU A 121 2.38 14.36 12.33
CA LEU A 121 3.09 15.60 12.64
C LEU A 121 4.47 15.52 12.00
N ILE A 122 4.79 16.51 11.17
CA ILE A 122 6.08 16.59 10.48
C ILE A 122 6.71 17.92 10.88
N ILE A 123 8.01 17.90 11.19
CA ILE A 123 8.77 19.12 11.48
C ILE A 123 9.31 19.64 10.15
N ASP A 124 8.97 20.88 9.81
CA ASP A 124 9.51 21.56 8.64
C ASP A 124 10.93 22.05 8.94
N GLU A 125 11.90 21.53 8.21
CA GLU A 125 13.32 21.81 8.42
C GLU A 125 13.70 23.24 8.04
N GLU A 126 13.06 23.83 7.02
CA GLU A 126 13.38 25.19 6.59
C GLU A 126 12.98 26.22 7.65
N THR A 127 11.91 25.91 8.36
CA THR A 127 11.32 26.77 9.40
C THR A 127 11.86 26.43 10.81
N CYS A 128 12.41 25.23 11.02
CA CYS A 128 12.85 24.76 12.34
C CYS A 128 14.14 25.43 12.83
N VAL A 129 14.05 26.19 13.92
CA VAL A 129 15.21 26.81 14.61
C VAL A 129 15.93 25.87 15.60
N ARG A 130 15.58 24.58 15.62
CA ARG A 130 16.23 23.54 16.44
C ARG A 130 16.26 23.78 17.96
N CYS A 131 15.28 24.51 18.50
CA CYS A 131 15.20 24.83 19.95
C CYS A 131 14.98 23.63 20.89
N GLY A 132 14.49 22.49 20.38
CA GLY A 132 14.31 21.25 21.16
C GLY A 132 13.08 21.19 22.08
N ASN A 133 12.23 22.22 22.08
CA ASN A 133 11.02 22.24 22.92
C ASN A 133 10.07 21.07 22.60
N CYS A 134 9.91 20.73 21.32
CA CYS A 134 9.07 19.62 20.87
C CYS A 134 9.46 18.29 21.53
N LYS A 135 10.76 17.99 21.63
CA LYS A 135 11.28 16.78 22.28
C LYS A 135 10.98 16.77 23.78
N ARG A 136 11.15 17.90 24.47
CA ARG A 136 10.90 18.04 25.92
C ARG A 136 9.44 17.81 26.31
N VAL A 137 8.49 18.30 25.49
CA VAL A 137 7.05 18.21 25.81
C VAL A 137 6.40 16.93 25.30
N CYS A 138 7.13 16.06 24.59
CA CYS A 138 6.56 14.84 24.03
C CYS A 138 6.26 13.83 25.15
N PRO A 139 4.98 13.50 25.43
CA PRO A 139 4.61 12.67 26.57
C PRO A 139 5.04 11.20 26.45
N ILE A 140 5.41 10.78 25.24
CA ILE A 140 5.86 9.43 24.90
C ILE A 140 7.30 9.41 24.36
N ASN A 141 7.97 10.57 24.36
CA ASN A 141 9.37 10.72 23.96
C ASN A 141 9.75 10.10 22.60
N ILE A 142 8.93 10.34 21.57
CA ILE A 142 9.12 9.78 20.21
C ILE A 142 9.85 10.72 19.24
N ILE A 143 10.27 11.89 19.70
CA ILE A 143 10.97 12.87 18.86
C ILE A 143 12.47 12.72 19.11
N ASP A 144 13.23 12.39 18.07
CA ASP A 144 14.66 12.19 18.18
C ASP A 144 15.48 13.08 17.24
N ILE A 145 16.80 13.09 17.40
CA ILE A 145 17.72 13.88 16.58
C ILE A 145 18.47 12.94 15.64
N LYS A 146 18.24 13.06 14.34
CA LYS A 146 18.99 12.37 13.28
C LYS A 146 19.65 13.40 12.37
N ASP A 147 20.96 13.27 12.13
CA ASP A 147 21.74 14.20 11.31
C ASP A 147 21.61 15.69 11.73
N GLY A 148 21.46 15.94 13.04
CA GLY A 148 21.26 17.29 13.58
C GLY A 148 19.84 17.87 13.39
N LYS A 149 18.87 17.03 13.02
CA LYS A 149 17.48 17.41 12.72
C LYS A 149 16.50 16.65 13.62
N TYR A 150 15.43 17.32 14.04
CA TYR A 150 14.39 16.68 14.84
C TYR A 150 13.46 15.87 13.94
N VAL A 151 13.34 14.57 14.23
CA VAL A 151 12.48 13.62 13.51
C VAL A 151 11.45 13.06 14.48
N ILE A 152 10.19 13.13 14.09
CA ILE A 152 9.06 12.54 14.84
C ILE A 152 8.86 11.12 14.31
N ASP A 153 8.96 10.11 15.17
CA ASP A 153 8.53 8.77 14.82
C ASP A 153 7.00 8.77 14.63
N ILE A 154 6.59 8.68 13.36
CA ILE A 154 5.19 8.78 12.97
C ILE A 154 4.44 7.53 13.42
N ASP A 155 5.11 6.37 13.47
CA ASP A 155 4.55 5.09 13.84
C ASP A 155 4.10 5.05 15.29
N LEU A 156 4.92 5.61 16.18
CA LEU A 156 4.63 5.70 17.61
C LEU A 156 3.88 6.98 18.01
N CYS A 157 3.81 8.00 17.15
CA CYS A 157 3.16 9.27 17.47
C CYS A 157 1.67 9.11 17.77
N ILE A 158 1.23 9.72 18.88
CA ILE A 158 -0.15 9.63 19.37
C ILE A 158 -0.99 10.87 19.03
N SER A 159 -0.44 11.78 18.22
CA SER A 159 -1.07 13.03 17.78
C SER A 159 -1.63 13.92 18.92
N CYS A 160 -0.94 13.97 20.08
CA CYS A 160 -1.36 14.80 21.22
C CYS A 160 -1.24 16.32 20.99
N LYS A 161 -0.47 16.75 19.97
CA LYS A 161 -0.23 18.14 19.57
C LYS A 161 0.49 19.03 20.60
N GLU A 162 1.03 18.47 21.68
CA GLU A 162 1.80 19.23 22.67
C GLU A 162 3.07 19.86 22.06
N CYS A 163 3.72 19.17 21.12
CA CYS A 163 4.88 19.71 20.41
C CYS A 163 4.55 20.96 19.59
N ILE A 164 3.33 21.08 19.05
CA ILE A 164 2.89 22.27 18.30
C ILE A 164 2.74 23.44 19.25
N LYS A 165 2.06 23.22 20.39
CA LYS A 165 1.84 24.27 21.41
C LYS A 165 3.15 24.81 21.98
N ALA A 166 4.14 23.94 22.15
CA ALA A 166 5.44 24.32 22.69
C ALA A 166 6.41 24.91 21.66
N CYS A 167 6.06 24.88 20.36
CA CYS A 167 6.93 25.38 19.31
C CYS A 167 6.87 26.92 19.29
N PRO A 168 8.01 27.62 19.42
CA PRO A 168 8.03 29.08 19.38
C PRO A 168 7.91 29.65 17.97
N ILE A 169 8.06 28.82 16.94
CA ILE A 169 7.95 29.21 15.53
C ILE A 169 6.63 28.69 14.98
N GLU A 170 5.82 29.60 14.45
CA GLU A 170 4.58 29.23 13.79
C GLU A 170 4.85 28.34 12.58
N ASN A 171 4.00 27.34 12.37
CA ASN A 171 4.05 26.40 11.24
C ASN A 171 5.32 25.53 11.11
N ALA A 172 6.28 25.62 12.03
CA ALA A 172 7.44 24.73 12.03
C ALA A 172 7.08 23.25 12.26
N ILE A 173 5.88 22.95 12.79
CA ILE A 173 5.34 21.60 12.89
C ILE A 173 4.03 21.54 12.10
N ILE A 174 4.08 20.85 10.96
CA ILE A 174 2.99 20.72 10.01
C ILE A 174 2.12 19.53 10.40
N VAL A 175 0.81 19.77 10.44
CA VAL A 175 -0.20 18.74 10.63
C VAL A 175 -0.59 18.18 9.26
N VAL A 176 -0.27 16.92 9.03
CA VAL A 176 -0.61 16.21 7.79
C VAL A 176 -1.78 15.28 8.06
N ASP A 177 -2.93 15.61 7.48
CA ASP A 177 -4.12 14.75 7.50
C ASP A 177 -3.90 13.56 6.55
N GLU A 178 -3.94 12.34 7.12
CA GLU A 178 -3.68 11.11 6.37
C GLU A 178 -4.73 10.87 5.28
N LYS A 179 -5.99 11.28 5.49
CA LYS A 179 -7.05 11.13 4.47
C LYS A 179 -6.81 12.07 3.31
N LYS A 180 -6.58 13.36 3.60
CA LYS A 180 -6.26 14.35 2.56
C LYS A 180 -4.97 14.05 1.82
N LEU A 181 -3.98 13.47 2.51
CA LEU A 181 -2.73 13.04 1.87
C LEU A 181 -3.00 11.87 0.93
N LYS A 182 -3.77 10.86 1.35
CA LYS A 182 -4.20 9.75 0.48
C LYS A 182 -4.97 10.25 -0.73
N GLU A 183 -5.99 11.09 -0.53
CA GLU A 183 -6.76 11.69 -1.62
C GLU A 183 -5.86 12.49 -2.58
N LYS A 184 -4.87 13.24 -2.07
CA LYS A 184 -3.90 13.96 -2.91
C LYS A 184 -2.99 13.02 -3.68
N ILE A 185 -2.53 11.93 -3.06
CA ILE A 185 -1.69 10.91 -3.70
C ILE A 185 -2.50 10.16 -4.76
N GLU A 186 -3.69 9.69 -4.43
CA GLU A 186 -4.64 9.03 -5.34
C GLU A 186 -4.98 9.94 -6.53
N LYS A 187 -5.33 11.20 -6.27
CA LYS A 187 -5.62 12.16 -7.33
C LYS A 187 -4.38 12.49 -8.17
N ALA A 188 -3.19 12.60 -7.57
CA ALA A 188 -1.95 12.78 -8.32
C ALA A 188 -1.62 11.54 -9.16
N PHE A 189 -1.90 10.34 -8.63
CA PHE A 189 -1.75 9.06 -9.30
C PHE A 189 -2.71 8.94 -10.47
N GLU A 190 -4.00 9.25 -10.28
CA GLU A 190 -5.01 9.30 -11.34
C GLU A 190 -4.64 10.33 -12.42
N LEU A 191 -4.24 11.54 -12.05
CA LEU A 191 -3.85 12.59 -13.01
C LEU A 191 -2.59 12.21 -13.81
N LYS A 192 -1.60 11.56 -13.18
CA LYS A 192 -0.40 11.06 -13.85
C LYS A 192 -0.69 9.82 -14.70
N ASN A 193 -1.55 8.93 -14.21
CA ASN A 193 -1.90 7.69 -14.88
C ASN A 193 -2.94 7.88 -15.98
N LYS A 194 -3.70 8.97 -16.01
CA LYS A 194 -4.57 9.32 -17.14
C LYS A 194 -3.79 9.36 -18.46
N LYS A 195 -2.49 9.69 -18.43
CA LYS A 195 -1.58 9.61 -19.59
C LYS A 195 -1.09 8.19 -19.91
N ILE A 196 -1.15 7.26 -18.95
CA ILE A 196 -0.74 5.86 -19.09
C ILE A 196 -1.93 4.97 -19.51
N THR A 197 -3.12 5.15 -18.91
CA THR A 197 -4.36 4.48 -19.36
C THR A 197 -4.78 4.95 -20.74
N ASN A 198 -4.55 6.21 -21.11
CA ASN A 198 -4.74 6.65 -22.50
C ASN A 198 -3.74 6.01 -23.49
N ARG A 199 -2.67 5.32 -23.04
CA ARG A 199 -1.85 4.45 -23.91
C ARG A 199 -2.43 3.04 -24.05
N LEU A 200 -3.36 2.63 -23.18
CA LEU A 200 -4.04 1.33 -23.26
C LEU A 200 -5.26 1.38 -24.18
N GLU A 201 -5.82 2.57 -24.46
CA GLU A 201 -6.94 2.76 -25.39
C GLU A 201 -6.60 3.54 -26.67
N VAL A 202 -5.34 3.91 -26.91
CA VAL A 202 -4.95 4.53 -28.18
C VAL A 202 -3.83 3.74 -28.85
N GLU A 203 -4.28 3.06 -29.91
CA GLU A 203 -3.58 2.57 -31.08
C GLU A 203 -2.81 1.26 -30.89
N GLU A 204 -3.38 0.20 -31.48
CA GLU A 204 -2.69 -0.46 -32.61
C GLU A 204 -1.81 0.57 -33.31
N ASN A 205 -0.58 0.78 -32.82
CA ASN A 205 0.43 1.41 -33.64
C ASN A 205 0.60 0.43 -34.81
N LYS A 206 -0.16 0.66 -35.89
CA LYS A 206 0.35 0.47 -37.23
C LYS A 206 1.75 1.03 -37.16
N ILE A 207 2.74 0.14 -37.15
CA ILE A 207 4.11 0.53 -37.42
C ILE A 207 3.99 1.20 -38.78
N GLU A 208 4.06 2.53 -38.82
CA GLU A 208 4.13 3.23 -40.08
C GLU A 208 5.41 2.72 -40.73
N ASP A 209 5.24 1.88 -41.76
CA ASP A 209 6.29 1.46 -42.68
C ASP A 209 6.79 2.65 -43.53
N ILE A 210 6.84 3.84 -42.92
CA ILE A 210 7.23 5.10 -43.51
C ILE A 210 8.64 5.40 -42.98
N PRO A 211 9.63 5.63 -43.85
CA PRO A 211 10.98 5.97 -43.43
C PRO A 211 10.99 7.25 -42.58
N HIS A 212 11.75 7.24 -41.48
CA HIS A 212 11.97 8.43 -40.64
C HIS A 212 13.34 9.04 -40.92
N ILE A 213 13.44 10.36 -40.79
CA ILE A 213 14.67 11.12 -41.02
C ILE A 213 15.30 11.44 -39.66
N VAL A 214 16.51 10.92 -39.40
CA VAL A 214 17.24 11.17 -38.17
C VAL A 214 17.83 12.58 -38.18
N ASN A 215 17.35 13.42 -37.27
CA ASN A 215 17.65 14.85 -37.26
C ASN A 215 19.15 15.17 -37.19
N SER A 216 19.91 14.39 -36.44
CA SER A 216 21.35 14.59 -36.23
C SER A 216 22.22 14.18 -37.42
N LEU A 217 21.70 13.35 -38.33
CA LEU A 217 22.44 12.85 -39.50
C LEU A 217 22.01 13.55 -40.80
N CYS A 218 20.82 14.17 -40.80
CA CYS A 218 20.30 14.86 -41.98
C CYS A 218 20.99 16.21 -42.15
N ILE A 219 21.82 16.32 -43.19
CA ILE A 219 22.47 17.57 -43.63
C ILE A 219 21.59 18.40 -44.58
N THR A 220 20.30 18.07 -44.70
CA THR A 220 19.33 18.79 -45.54
C THR A 220 19.76 18.97 -47.00
N CYS A 221 20.43 17.96 -47.58
CA CYS A 221 20.99 18.01 -48.94
C CYS A 221 19.97 17.92 -50.09
N GLY A 222 18.69 17.61 -49.82
CA GLY A 222 17.64 17.59 -50.85
C GLY A 222 17.50 16.28 -51.64
N ILE A 223 18.56 15.48 -51.78
CA ILE A 223 18.61 14.30 -52.67
C ILE A 223 17.41 13.33 -52.50
N CYS A 224 17.00 13.08 -51.25
CA CYS A 224 15.88 12.18 -50.97
C CYS A 224 14.53 12.72 -51.47
N LYS A 225 14.36 14.05 -51.52
CA LYS A 225 13.17 14.72 -52.05
C LYS A 225 13.07 14.54 -53.56
N ASP A 226 14.21 14.59 -54.25
CA ASP A 226 14.27 14.49 -55.71
C ASP A 226 13.90 13.08 -56.23
N VAL A 227 14.17 12.03 -55.45
CA VAL A 227 13.84 10.65 -55.80
C VAL A 227 12.54 10.14 -55.21
N CYS A 228 11.85 10.94 -54.38
CA CYS A 228 10.64 10.49 -53.72
C CYS A 228 9.45 10.57 -54.67
N VAL A 229 8.77 9.43 -54.86
CA VAL A 229 7.48 9.37 -55.58
C VAL A 229 6.34 9.98 -54.76
N GLY A 230 6.48 9.98 -53.43
CA GLY A 230 5.61 10.72 -52.52
C GLY A 230 6.13 12.13 -52.27
N GLU A 231 6.05 12.59 -51.04
CA GLU A 231 6.56 13.91 -50.65
C GLU A 231 7.46 13.80 -49.41
N ILE A 232 8.56 14.55 -49.39
CA ILE A 232 9.43 14.67 -48.22
C ILE A 232 9.53 16.13 -47.82
N ASP A 233 9.02 16.43 -46.63
CA ASP A 233 9.23 17.72 -45.98
C ASP A 233 10.54 17.66 -45.18
N LEU A 234 11.55 18.41 -45.63
CA LEU A 234 12.85 18.50 -44.97
C LEU A 234 12.88 19.48 -43.79
N VAL A 235 11.90 20.38 -43.69
CA VAL A 235 11.73 21.32 -42.58
C VAL A 235 11.11 20.58 -41.40
N GLU A 236 9.98 19.91 -41.63
CA GLU A 236 9.33 19.08 -40.61
C GLU A 236 9.97 17.69 -40.45
N LYS A 237 10.87 17.30 -41.37
CA LYS A 237 11.55 16.00 -41.41
C LYS A 237 10.56 14.83 -41.46
N LYS A 238 9.51 14.98 -42.26
CA LYS A 238 8.42 14.01 -42.44
C LYS A 238 8.35 13.53 -43.89
N VAL A 239 8.02 12.26 -44.06
CA VAL A 239 7.69 11.67 -45.36
C VAL A 239 6.16 11.52 -45.41
N VAL A 240 5.56 12.12 -46.43
CA VAL A 240 4.11 12.16 -46.66
C VAL A 240 3.81 11.34 -47.92
N ASN A 241 2.70 10.60 -47.93
CA ASN A 241 2.28 9.78 -49.07
C ASN A 241 3.34 8.73 -49.52
N CYS A 242 4.02 8.09 -48.56
CA CYS A 242 5.05 7.11 -48.88
C CYS A 242 4.47 5.85 -49.54
N VAL A 243 4.92 5.54 -50.75
CA VAL A 243 4.56 4.30 -51.49
C VAL A 243 5.51 3.12 -51.21
N LYS A 244 6.42 3.26 -50.25
CA LYS A 244 7.36 2.22 -49.78
C LYS A 244 8.32 1.67 -50.84
N CYS A 245 8.80 2.51 -51.76
CA CYS A 245 9.76 2.12 -52.80
C CYS A 245 11.21 1.94 -52.32
N GLY A 246 11.59 2.51 -51.17
CA GLY A 246 12.94 2.38 -50.58
C GLY A 246 14.03 3.30 -51.17
N LEU A 247 13.78 3.98 -52.29
CA LEU A 247 14.78 4.79 -53.01
C LEU A 247 15.45 5.85 -52.13
N CYS A 248 14.69 6.55 -51.28
CA CYS A 248 15.21 7.59 -50.40
C CYS A 248 16.24 7.07 -49.38
N ILE A 249 16.18 5.79 -49.02
CA ILE A 249 17.13 5.15 -48.08
C ILE A 249 18.46 4.91 -48.80
N GLU A 250 18.41 4.40 -50.04
CA GLU A 250 19.61 4.06 -50.82
C GLU A 250 20.40 5.29 -51.24
N VAL A 251 19.72 6.36 -51.63
CA VAL A 251 20.40 7.59 -52.11
C VAL A 251 20.88 8.50 -50.98
N CYS A 252 20.55 8.21 -49.72
CA CYS A 252 20.90 9.10 -48.61
C CYS A 252 22.40 9.01 -48.29
N PRO A 253 23.21 10.04 -48.59
CA PRO A 253 24.67 9.95 -48.46
C PRO A 253 25.12 9.82 -47.00
N THR A 254 24.32 10.33 -46.07
CA THR A 254 24.59 10.29 -44.62
C THR A 254 23.83 9.18 -43.90
N THR A 255 23.06 8.35 -44.60
CA THR A 255 22.19 7.31 -44.00
C THR A 255 21.20 7.85 -42.95
N ALA A 256 20.82 9.11 -43.09
CA ALA A 256 19.87 9.77 -42.19
C ALA A 256 18.45 9.20 -42.30
N ILE A 257 18.09 8.62 -43.44
CA ILE A 257 16.77 8.01 -43.66
C ILE A 257 16.81 6.55 -43.25
N ARG A 258 15.97 6.18 -42.28
CA ARG A 258 15.92 4.83 -41.72
C ARG A 258 14.48 4.34 -41.63
N LEU A 259 14.27 3.06 -41.89
CA LEU A 259 13.03 2.40 -41.50
C LEU A 259 13.09 2.12 -39.99
N LYS A 260 11.99 2.35 -39.27
CA LYS A 260 11.82 1.78 -37.92
C LYS A 260 11.58 0.28 -38.08
N VAL A 261 12.61 -0.48 -38.45
CA VAL A 261 12.51 -1.93 -38.45
C VAL A 261 12.64 -2.36 -36.99
N PRO A 262 11.61 -2.93 -36.34
CA PRO A 262 11.89 -3.84 -35.24
C PRO A 262 12.74 -4.96 -35.83
N ILE A 263 13.82 -5.34 -35.16
CA ILE A 263 14.57 -6.56 -35.51
C ILE A 263 13.54 -7.65 -35.78
N ILE A 264 13.39 -8.05 -37.04
CA ILE A 264 12.47 -9.13 -37.41
C ILE A 264 12.96 -10.32 -36.59
N PRO A 265 12.19 -10.83 -35.61
CA PRO A 265 12.61 -12.04 -34.95
C PRO A 265 12.63 -13.09 -36.06
N LYS A 266 13.81 -13.70 -36.29
CA LYS A 266 13.89 -14.99 -36.99
C LYS A 266 12.68 -15.82 -36.52
N ARG A 267 11.93 -16.45 -37.43
CA ARG A 267 10.81 -17.33 -37.04
C ARG A 267 11.24 -18.19 -35.85
N ARG A 268 10.70 -17.88 -34.68
CA ARG A 268 10.89 -18.64 -33.46
C ARG A 268 9.60 -19.41 -33.34
N ASP A 269 9.61 -20.68 -33.68
CA ASP A 269 8.40 -21.50 -33.57
C ASP A 269 8.02 -21.74 -32.10
N ILE A 270 8.98 -21.50 -31.18
CA ILE A 270 8.87 -21.78 -29.76
C ILE A 270 9.45 -20.61 -28.96
N CYS A 271 8.79 -20.24 -27.87
CA CYS A 271 9.29 -19.40 -26.78
C CYS A 271 9.10 -20.17 -25.46
N TYR A 272 9.52 -19.59 -24.35
CA TYR A 272 9.42 -20.20 -23.03
C TYR A 272 8.69 -19.28 -22.06
N ILE A 273 7.91 -19.86 -21.17
CA ILE A 273 7.26 -19.18 -20.04
C ILE A 273 7.67 -19.84 -18.72
N ILE A 274 7.71 -19.04 -17.65
CA ILE A 274 8.00 -19.52 -16.30
C ILE A 274 6.68 -19.57 -15.54
N ASP A 275 6.39 -20.74 -14.98
CA ASP A 275 5.26 -21.02 -14.10
C ASP A 275 5.61 -20.55 -12.68
N GLU A 276 4.96 -19.48 -12.22
CA GLU A 276 5.29 -18.85 -10.94
C GLU A 276 4.96 -19.75 -9.74
N ASP A 277 3.91 -20.57 -9.84
CA ASP A 277 3.47 -21.45 -8.75
C ASP A 277 4.48 -22.58 -8.49
N LEU A 278 5.23 -22.98 -9.52
CA LEU A 278 6.27 -24.01 -9.43
C LEU A 278 7.66 -23.42 -9.20
N CYS A 279 7.87 -22.13 -9.46
CA CYS A 279 9.17 -21.51 -9.41
C CYS A 279 9.64 -21.27 -7.97
N ILE A 280 10.73 -21.93 -7.57
CA ILE A 280 11.35 -21.73 -6.24
C ILE A 280 12.31 -20.53 -6.18
N GLY A 281 12.42 -19.73 -7.24
CA GLY A 281 13.25 -18.52 -7.24
C GLY A 281 14.77 -18.73 -7.19
N CYS A 282 15.29 -19.91 -7.59
CA CYS A 282 16.73 -20.25 -7.52
C CYS A 282 17.65 -19.45 -8.46
N ARG A 283 17.09 -18.75 -9.46
CA ARG A 283 17.79 -17.91 -10.47
C ARG A 283 18.81 -18.62 -11.36
N ILE A 284 18.78 -19.95 -11.42
CA ILE A 284 19.65 -20.72 -12.35
C ILE A 284 19.37 -20.30 -13.79
N CYS A 285 18.10 -20.24 -14.19
CA CYS A 285 17.68 -19.81 -15.53
C CYS A 285 18.27 -18.44 -15.93
N GLN A 286 18.32 -17.49 -15.00
CA GLN A 286 18.90 -16.16 -15.24
C GLN A 286 20.40 -16.24 -15.51
N LYS A 287 21.14 -17.02 -14.70
CA LYS A 287 22.61 -17.16 -14.84
C LYS A 287 23.03 -17.85 -16.14
N VAL A 288 22.21 -18.80 -16.61
CA VAL A 288 22.50 -19.56 -17.84
C VAL A 288 22.08 -18.82 -19.11
N CYS A 289 21.22 -17.81 -19.02
CA CYS A 289 20.80 -17.02 -20.16
C CYS A 289 21.94 -16.12 -20.66
N LYS A 290 22.34 -16.28 -21.93
CA LYS A 290 23.41 -15.48 -22.57
C LYS A 290 22.90 -14.30 -23.41
N VAL A 291 21.60 -14.13 -23.48
CA VAL A 291 20.93 -13.08 -24.26
C VAL A 291 20.10 -12.15 -23.38
N ASP A 292 20.29 -12.24 -22.06
CA ASP A 292 19.60 -11.44 -21.04
C ASP A 292 18.07 -11.38 -21.22
N ALA A 293 17.49 -12.45 -21.76
CA ALA A 293 16.06 -12.57 -21.96
C ALA A 293 15.31 -12.84 -20.66
N ILE A 294 15.99 -13.10 -19.53
CA ILE A 294 15.34 -13.41 -18.25
C ILE A 294 15.50 -12.22 -17.31
N LYS A 295 14.37 -11.59 -16.99
CA LYS A 295 14.28 -10.49 -16.04
C LYS A 295 13.72 -10.98 -14.71
N ILE A 296 13.97 -10.23 -13.64
CA ILE A 296 13.44 -10.52 -12.31
C ILE A 296 12.31 -9.52 -12.05
N SER A 297 11.12 -10.02 -11.75
CA SER A 297 9.98 -9.18 -11.36
C SER A 297 10.32 -8.40 -10.09
N LYS A 298 9.97 -7.11 -10.08
CA LYS A 298 10.15 -6.29 -8.87
C LYS A 298 9.17 -6.69 -7.76
N GLU A 299 8.00 -7.21 -8.14
CA GLU A 299 6.94 -7.60 -7.22
C GLU A 299 7.17 -8.99 -6.62
N THR A 300 7.16 -10.03 -7.44
CA THR A 300 7.24 -11.42 -6.96
C THR A 300 8.67 -11.86 -6.65
N LYS A 301 9.67 -11.08 -7.11
CA LYS A 301 11.10 -11.46 -7.09
C LYS A 301 11.41 -12.75 -7.85
N LEU A 302 10.46 -13.23 -8.64
CA LEU A 302 10.58 -14.40 -9.50
C LEU A 302 11.05 -14.00 -10.90
N PRO A 303 11.76 -14.92 -11.61
CA PRO A 303 12.18 -14.68 -12.98
C PRO A 303 11.01 -14.78 -13.97
N TYR A 304 11.02 -13.95 -15.01
CA TYR A 304 10.17 -14.07 -16.19
C TYR A 304 10.98 -13.87 -17.49
N ILE A 305 10.49 -14.40 -18.60
CA ILE A 305 11.19 -14.40 -19.89
C ILE A 305 10.60 -13.32 -20.80
N VAL A 306 11.43 -12.45 -21.35
CA VAL A 306 11.06 -11.41 -22.33
C VAL A 306 11.10 -12.01 -23.74
N PRO A 307 9.94 -12.20 -24.41
CA PRO A 307 9.87 -12.93 -25.68
C PRO A 307 10.67 -12.28 -26.82
N GLU A 308 10.81 -10.96 -26.82
CA GLU A 308 11.54 -10.20 -27.83
C GLU A 308 13.04 -10.56 -27.84
N LEU A 309 13.61 -10.79 -26.64
CA LEU A 309 15.02 -11.09 -26.43
C LEU A 309 15.32 -12.60 -26.50
N CYS A 310 14.33 -13.44 -26.22
CA CYS A 310 14.50 -14.89 -26.14
C CYS A 310 14.90 -15.49 -27.50
N VAL A 311 16.07 -16.12 -27.60
CA VAL A 311 16.54 -16.79 -28.83
C VAL A 311 16.11 -18.26 -28.95
N SER A 312 15.22 -18.73 -28.09
CA SER A 312 14.62 -20.07 -28.14
C SER A 312 15.63 -21.23 -28.04
N CYS A 313 16.71 -21.07 -27.27
CA CYS A 313 17.76 -22.07 -27.12
C CYS A 313 17.46 -23.22 -26.13
N GLY A 314 16.39 -23.11 -25.33
CA GLY A 314 15.98 -24.15 -24.37
C GLY A 314 16.93 -24.44 -23.21
N VAL A 315 17.98 -23.65 -23.02
CA VAL A 315 18.93 -23.84 -21.90
C VAL A 315 18.24 -23.60 -20.56
N CYS A 316 17.38 -22.60 -20.46
CA CYS A 316 16.67 -22.29 -19.21
C CYS A 316 15.72 -23.42 -18.76
N GLU A 317 15.05 -24.08 -19.71
CA GLU A 317 14.18 -25.24 -19.46
C GLU A 317 14.98 -26.41 -18.91
N ARG A 318 16.07 -26.79 -19.59
CA ARG A 318 16.92 -27.94 -19.20
C ARG A 318 17.56 -27.78 -17.83
N GLU A 319 17.94 -26.56 -17.48
CA GLU A 319 18.63 -26.26 -16.23
C GLU A 319 17.66 -25.99 -15.06
N CYS A 320 16.34 -26.04 -15.30
CA CYS A 320 15.37 -25.79 -14.25
C CYS A 320 15.21 -27.03 -13.33
N PRO A 321 15.61 -26.97 -12.05
CA PRO A 321 15.56 -28.14 -11.16
C PRO A 321 14.14 -28.58 -10.78
N VAL A 322 13.15 -27.70 -10.99
CA VAL A 322 11.74 -27.90 -10.64
C VAL A 322 10.83 -27.93 -11.87
N ASN A 323 11.40 -27.98 -13.08
CA ASN A 323 10.64 -28.01 -14.34
C ASN A 323 9.55 -26.92 -14.45
N ALA A 324 9.80 -25.75 -13.86
CA ALA A 324 8.87 -24.62 -13.87
C ALA A 324 8.84 -23.87 -15.22
N ILE A 325 9.66 -24.25 -16.20
CA ILE A 325 9.77 -23.54 -17.48
C ILE A 325 9.20 -24.43 -18.58
N LYS A 326 8.23 -23.92 -19.35
CA LYS A 326 7.51 -24.67 -20.38
C LYS A 326 7.63 -24.00 -21.75
N PRO A 327 7.72 -24.76 -22.84
CA PRO A 327 7.68 -24.23 -24.20
C PRO A 327 6.26 -23.80 -24.55
N VAL A 328 6.13 -22.64 -25.18
CA VAL A 328 4.86 -22.02 -25.61
C VAL A 328 5.04 -21.32 -26.95
N LYS A 329 3.95 -20.95 -27.61
CA LYS A 329 4.04 -20.11 -28.81
C LYS A 329 4.50 -18.68 -28.44
N PRO A 330 5.25 -17.98 -29.31
CA PRO A 330 5.69 -16.61 -29.03
C PRO A 330 4.55 -15.63 -28.75
N GLU A 331 3.39 -15.80 -29.39
CA GLU A 331 2.20 -14.96 -29.19
C GLU A 331 1.66 -15.10 -27.76
N GLU A 332 1.55 -16.33 -27.27
CA GLU A 332 1.13 -16.64 -25.90
C GLU A 332 2.13 -16.11 -24.86
N ALA A 333 3.43 -16.24 -25.15
CA ALA A 333 4.49 -15.68 -24.31
C ALA A 333 4.40 -14.14 -24.23
N LYS A 334 4.13 -13.47 -25.35
CA LYS A 334 3.94 -12.01 -25.40
C LYS A 334 2.75 -11.57 -24.57
N GLU A 335 1.59 -12.21 -24.71
CA GLU A 335 0.41 -11.88 -23.90
C GLU A 335 0.68 -12.04 -22.40
N ALA A 336 1.28 -13.17 -22.02
CA ALA A 336 1.52 -13.48 -20.62
C ALA A 336 2.54 -12.54 -19.95
N VAL A 337 3.46 -11.97 -20.73
CA VAL A 337 4.53 -11.11 -20.23
C VAL A 337 4.18 -9.62 -20.38
N LYS A 338 3.29 -9.25 -21.30
CA LYS A 338 2.85 -7.87 -21.52
C LYS A 338 2.31 -7.21 -20.25
N VAL A 339 1.47 -7.93 -19.49
CA VAL A 339 0.94 -7.45 -18.21
C VAL A 339 2.08 -7.22 -17.20
N ARG A 340 3.00 -8.18 -17.07
CA ARG A 340 4.15 -8.08 -16.15
C ARG A 340 5.11 -6.94 -16.49
N ILE A 341 5.42 -6.72 -17.77
CA ILE A 341 6.30 -5.61 -18.19
C ILE A 341 5.66 -4.27 -17.80
N ILE A 342 4.35 -4.12 -18.03
CA ILE A 342 3.61 -2.91 -17.69
C ILE A 342 3.61 -2.71 -16.16
N GLU A 343 3.39 -3.77 -15.38
CA GLU A 343 3.44 -3.72 -13.91
C GLU A 343 4.82 -3.28 -13.40
N ASP A 344 5.91 -3.89 -13.89
CA ASP A 344 7.27 -3.54 -13.49
C ASP A 344 7.61 -2.08 -13.88
N GLU A 345 7.20 -1.61 -15.06
CA GLU A 345 7.38 -0.22 -15.50
C GLU A 345 6.60 0.78 -14.65
N ILE A 346 5.37 0.43 -14.25
CA ILE A 346 4.54 1.26 -13.35
C ILE A 346 5.21 1.33 -11.97
N ILE A 347 5.61 0.19 -11.42
CA ILE A 347 6.31 0.12 -10.13
C ILE A 347 7.59 0.96 -10.19
N GLU A 348 8.38 0.85 -11.25
CA GLU A 348 9.61 1.63 -11.43
C GLU A 348 9.34 3.14 -11.52
N LYS A 349 8.30 3.56 -12.23
CA LYS A 349 7.93 4.98 -12.29
C LYS A 349 7.44 5.49 -10.94
N ILE A 350 6.66 4.71 -10.21
CA ILE A 350 6.22 5.04 -8.85
C ILE A 350 7.42 5.16 -7.92
N GLU A 351 8.33 4.18 -7.92
CA GLU A 351 9.57 4.20 -7.13
C GLU A 351 10.38 5.45 -7.46
N ASN A 352 10.59 5.75 -8.74
CA ASN A 352 11.33 6.93 -9.17
C ASN A 352 10.63 8.24 -8.81
N ASP A 353 9.31 8.31 -8.95
CA ASP A 353 8.51 9.48 -8.57
C ASP A 353 8.52 9.69 -7.06
N LEU A 354 8.46 8.62 -6.27
CA LEU A 354 8.59 8.65 -4.81
C LEU A 354 10.00 9.09 -4.42
N ILE A 355 11.05 8.56 -5.04
CA ILE A 355 12.44 8.97 -4.82
C ILE A 355 12.64 10.45 -5.20
N ASN A 356 12.05 10.91 -6.30
CA ASN A 356 12.16 12.31 -6.72
C ASN A 356 11.34 13.24 -5.82
N TYR A 357 10.19 12.78 -5.33
CA TYR A 357 9.37 13.49 -4.35
C TYR A 357 10.07 13.57 -2.98
N THR A 358 10.67 12.48 -2.50
CA THR A 358 11.44 12.44 -1.24
C THR A 358 12.75 13.22 -1.32
N LYS A 359 13.39 13.29 -2.50
CA LYS A 359 14.52 14.21 -2.76
C LYS A 359 14.10 15.68 -2.68
N LYS A 360 12.89 16.02 -3.14
CA LYS A 360 12.35 17.40 -3.13
C LYS A 360 11.85 17.84 -1.75
N TYR A 361 11.45 16.91 -0.88
CA TYR A 361 10.89 17.19 0.45
C TYR A 361 11.76 16.69 1.61
N GLY A 362 13.06 16.47 1.38
CA GLY A 362 14.02 16.08 2.43
C GLY A 362 13.64 14.79 3.14
N LYS A 363 13.97 13.63 2.54
CA LYS A 363 13.98 12.29 3.18
C LYS A 363 12.86 12.07 4.21
N VAL A 364 11.63 12.10 3.73
CA VAL A 364 10.49 11.53 4.46
C VAL A 364 10.71 10.01 4.55
N LEU A 365 11.07 9.57 5.75
CA LEU A 365 11.17 8.22 6.33
C LEU A 365 10.89 7.03 5.38
N GLU A 366 11.86 6.12 5.26
CA GLU A 366 11.78 4.80 4.61
C GLU A 366 10.51 3.99 4.96
N GLU A 367 9.86 4.29 6.08
CA GLU A 367 8.60 3.69 6.54
C GLU A 367 7.37 4.19 5.77
N ILE A 368 7.32 5.49 5.41
CA ILE A 368 6.27 6.02 4.53
C ILE A 368 6.44 5.48 3.11
N GLU A 369 7.68 5.30 2.66
CA GLU A 369 8.00 4.67 1.38
C GLU A 369 7.51 3.21 1.36
N LYS A 370 7.80 2.41 2.40
CA LYS A 370 7.30 1.03 2.54
C LYS A 370 5.78 0.96 2.63
N LEU A 371 5.14 1.83 3.41
CA LEU A 371 3.67 1.86 3.57
C LEU A 371 2.97 2.29 2.27
N ALA A 372 3.48 3.29 1.57
CA ALA A 372 2.95 3.75 0.30
C ALA A 372 3.10 2.69 -0.79
N ILE A 373 4.28 2.06 -0.90
CA ILE A 373 4.55 0.97 -1.85
C ILE A 373 3.65 -0.24 -1.55
N ASN A 374 3.48 -0.63 -0.28
CA ASN A 374 2.63 -1.78 0.07
C ASN A 374 1.15 -1.52 -0.23
N LYS A 375 0.62 -0.31 0.05
CA LYS A 375 -0.76 0.06 -0.31
C LYS A 375 -0.98 0.14 -1.82
N LEU A 376 -0.04 0.74 -2.55
CA LEU A 376 -0.08 0.80 -4.01
C LEU A 376 -0.04 -0.60 -4.62
N LYS A 377 0.78 -1.51 -4.07
CA LYS A 377 0.80 -2.92 -4.47
C LYS A 377 -0.52 -3.62 -4.19
N GLU A 378 -1.16 -3.40 -3.03
CA GLU A 378 -2.46 -3.99 -2.71
C GLU A 378 -3.58 -3.50 -3.63
N GLU A 379 -3.62 -2.21 -3.98
CA GLU A 379 -4.63 -1.66 -4.90
C GLU A 379 -4.38 -2.08 -6.35
N LEU A 380 -3.13 -2.13 -6.79
CA LEU A 380 -2.75 -2.70 -8.09
C LEU A 380 -3.13 -4.18 -8.16
N ARG A 381 -2.85 -4.97 -7.12
CA ARG A 381 -3.28 -6.38 -7.03
C ARG A 381 -4.77 -6.55 -7.18
N LYS A 382 -5.59 -5.69 -6.56
CA LYS A 382 -7.05 -5.75 -6.69
C LYS A 382 -7.49 -5.46 -8.13
N LYS A 383 -6.97 -4.40 -8.74
CA LYS A 383 -7.32 -4.03 -10.12
C LYS A 383 -6.81 -5.05 -11.15
N VAL A 384 -5.59 -5.56 -10.99
CA VAL A 384 -5.00 -6.60 -11.83
C VAL A 384 -5.74 -7.93 -11.65
N TYR A 385 -6.13 -8.30 -10.42
CA TYR A 385 -6.93 -9.48 -10.17
C TYR A 385 -8.33 -9.39 -10.79
N GLU A 386 -8.99 -8.24 -10.67
CA GLU A 386 -10.29 -7.98 -11.29
C GLU A 386 -10.21 -8.00 -12.83
N GLU A 387 -9.17 -7.40 -13.41
CA GLU A 387 -8.97 -7.39 -14.86
C GLU A 387 -8.55 -8.77 -15.38
N ASN A 388 -7.69 -9.51 -14.67
CA ASN A 388 -7.33 -10.89 -15.01
C ASN A 388 -8.51 -11.84 -14.86
N LYS A 389 -9.40 -11.62 -13.88
CA LYS A 389 -10.65 -12.35 -13.72
C LYS A 389 -11.57 -12.07 -14.91
N ARG A 390 -11.72 -10.80 -15.29
CA ARG A 390 -12.50 -10.37 -16.46
C ARG A 390 -11.96 -10.95 -17.78
N ILE A 391 -10.63 -10.96 -17.96
CA ILE A 391 -9.96 -11.55 -19.13
C ILE A 391 -10.11 -13.08 -19.14
N LYS A 392 -10.04 -13.76 -17.98
CA LYS A 392 -10.29 -15.21 -17.87
C LYS A 392 -11.75 -15.56 -18.16
N GLU A 393 -12.71 -14.74 -17.72
CA GLU A 393 -14.14 -14.89 -18.00
C GLU A 393 -14.43 -14.67 -19.50
N LEU A 394 -13.87 -13.62 -20.11
CA LEU A 394 -13.97 -13.37 -21.55
C LEU A 394 -13.32 -14.48 -22.40
N LYS A 395 -12.17 -15.04 -21.96
CA LYS A 395 -11.54 -16.19 -22.62
C LYS A 395 -12.44 -17.44 -22.51
N ARG A 396 -13.10 -17.69 -21.36
CA ARG A 396 -14.06 -18.80 -21.21
C ARG A 396 -15.27 -18.65 -22.14
N GLU A 397 -15.88 -17.48 -22.20
CA GLU A 397 -16.99 -17.19 -23.11
C GLU A 397 -16.61 -17.34 -24.59
N PHE A 398 -15.37 -17.04 -24.94
CA PHE A 398 -14.84 -17.21 -26.30
C PHE A 398 -14.57 -18.70 -26.64
N TYR A 399 -14.16 -19.52 -25.67
CA TYR A 399 -13.99 -20.96 -25.83
C TYR A 399 -15.34 -21.71 -25.91
N ASP A 400 -16.34 -21.30 -25.12
CA ASP A 400 -17.68 -21.92 -25.14
C ASP A 400 -18.46 -21.60 -26.42
N LYS A 401 -18.23 -20.43 -27.04
CA LYS A 401 -18.78 -20.10 -28.38
C LYS A 401 -18.13 -20.87 -29.52
N ARG A 402 -16.91 -21.37 -29.35
CA ARG A 402 -16.16 -22.13 -30.37
C ARG A 402 -16.43 -23.63 -30.35
N ASN A 403 -17.02 -24.15 -29.26
CA ASN A 403 -17.44 -25.54 -29.11
C ASN A 403 -18.93 -25.77 -29.40
N ASN A 404 -19.67 -24.72 -29.76
CA ASN A 404 -21.10 -24.74 -30.12
C ASN A 404 -21.37 -24.27 -31.57
N ILE A 405 -20.33 -24.21 -32.41
CA ILE A 405 -20.36 -24.07 -33.87
C ILE A 405 -19.49 -25.21 -34.42
#